data_AF-A0A7X8JF95-F1
#
_entry.id   AF-A0A7X8JF95-F1
#
_cell.length_a   1.000
_cell.length_b   1.000
_cell.length_c   1.000
_cell.angle_alpha   90.00
_cell.angle_beta   90.00
_cell.angle_gamma   90.00
#
_symmetry.space_group_name_H-M   'P 1'
#
loop_
_entity.id
_entity.type
_entity.pdbx_description
1 polymer ?
#
loop_
_entity_poly.entity_id
_entity_poly.type
_entity_poly.pdbx_seq_one_letter_code
_entity_poly.pdbx_strand_id
1 'polypeptide(L)'
;MAREKRFRSAFMGGFRKSDVNIYVEKILKEFDEKLKNKDDEVAVLKSQNKDLKYKYEELLRKSDEVSESREKIANVLIQAQENAEKILEDARLEAMEEKRKLEETIESDKEKIVDIRTEIKQLKSQVVTVLQKFEEQLSELAEEEQAQMEEMAGEQAEDEAAAAAEQDPEADAVDSAAEQDQPSAPAEEYDFGFTRY
;
A
#
# COMPACT_ATOMS: atom_id res chain seq x y z
N MET A 1 -87.61 6.75 52.21
CA MET A 1 -86.93 6.72 53.52
C MET A 1 -87.63 7.72 54.42
N ALA A 2 -88.17 7.27 55.56
CA ALA A 2 -88.94 8.12 56.47
C ALA A 2 -88.09 9.28 57.00
N ARG A 3 -88.66 10.49 57.06
CA ARG A 3 -88.05 11.65 57.75
C ARG A 3 -87.93 11.30 59.23
N GLU A 4 -86.76 10.81 59.61
CA GLU A 4 -86.38 10.62 61.01
C GLU A 4 -86.50 11.98 61.71
N LYS A 5 -87.37 12.11 62.71
CA LYS A 5 -87.58 13.37 63.42
C LYS A 5 -86.29 13.72 64.16
N ARG A 6 -85.49 14.64 63.60
CA ARG A 6 -84.17 15.04 64.12
C ARG A 6 -84.21 15.71 65.50
N PHE A 7 -85.39 16.17 65.92
CA PHE A 7 -85.57 16.91 67.17
C PHE A 7 -86.86 16.48 67.84
N ARG A 8 -86.85 16.31 69.18
CA ARG A 8 -88.08 16.09 69.96
C ARG A 8 -88.89 17.40 70.05
N SER A 9 -90.22 17.31 70.13
CA SER A 9 -91.08 18.48 70.33
C SER A 9 -91.09 18.93 71.80
N ALA A 10 -91.16 20.24 72.03
CA ALA A 10 -91.30 20.83 73.36
C ALA A 10 -92.78 20.93 73.78
N PHE A 11 -93.05 21.00 75.10
CA PHE A 11 -94.40 20.95 75.69
C PHE A 11 -95.30 22.15 75.30
N MET A 12 -94.71 23.28 74.89
CA MET A 12 -95.41 24.46 74.37
C MET A 12 -95.13 24.71 72.88
N GLY A 13 -95.03 23.64 72.09
CA GLY A 13 -94.73 23.72 70.65
C GLY A 13 -93.25 23.98 70.36
N GLY A 14 -92.84 23.72 69.10
CA GLY A 14 -91.45 23.85 68.66
C GLY A 14 -90.55 22.65 68.98
N PHE A 15 -89.24 22.80 68.72
CA PHE A 15 -88.22 21.76 68.93
C PHE A 15 -87.48 21.95 70.27
N ARG A 16 -87.05 20.84 70.90
CA ARG A 16 -86.25 20.89 72.13
C ARG A 16 -84.90 21.53 71.86
N LYS A 17 -84.61 22.64 72.56
CA LYS A 17 -83.35 23.39 72.47
C LYS A 17 -82.10 22.52 72.63
N SER A 18 -82.13 21.54 73.54
CA SER A 18 -81.02 20.59 73.73
C SER A 18 -80.71 19.77 72.48
N ASP A 19 -81.73 19.28 71.79
CA ASP A 19 -81.57 18.43 70.61
C ASP A 19 -81.08 19.26 69.42
N VAL A 20 -81.56 20.52 69.31
CA VAL A 20 -81.08 21.47 68.31
C VAL A 20 -79.61 21.85 68.56
N ASN A 21 -79.24 22.16 69.79
CA ASN A 21 -77.85 22.49 70.14
C ASN A 21 -76.89 21.32 69.84
N ILE A 22 -77.22 20.10 70.25
CA ILE A 22 -76.40 18.90 69.96
C ILE A 22 -76.23 18.70 68.45
N TYR A 23 -77.29 18.90 67.67
CA TYR A 23 -77.22 18.78 66.21
C TYR A 23 -76.35 19.87 65.58
N VAL A 24 -76.48 21.12 66.03
CA VAL A 24 -75.64 22.23 65.58
C VAL A 24 -74.18 21.96 65.90
N GLU A 25 -73.87 21.54 67.13
CA GLU A 25 -72.50 21.17 67.54
C GLU A 25 -71.95 20.02 66.71
N LYS A 26 -72.74 18.97 66.45
CA LYS A 26 -72.34 17.85 65.61
C LYS A 26 -72.03 18.29 64.18
N ILE A 27 -72.88 19.13 63.60
CA ILE A 27 -72.67 19.64 62.24
C ILE A 27 -71.43 20.52 62.16
N LEU A 28 -71.22 21.42 63.12
CA LEU A 28 -70.02 22.26 63.17
C LEU A 28 -68.76 21.39 63.23
N LYS A 29 -68.76 20.36 64.09
CA LYS A 29 -67.65 19.42 64.16
C LYS A 29 -67.41 18.66 62.86
N GLU A 30 -68.47 18.17 62.20
CA GLU A 30 -68.36 17.50 60.90
C GLU A 30 -67.82 18.43 59.80
N PHE A 31 -68.19 19.72 59.83
CA PHE A 31 -67.65 20.72 58.90
C PHE A 31 -66.19 21.03 59.18
N ASP A 32 -65.81 21.21 60.44
CA ASP A 32 -64.42 21.46 60.84
C ASP A 32 -63.52 20.27 60.45
N GLU A 33 -63.98 19.03 60.68
CA GLU A 33 -63.27 17.82 60.27
C GLU A 33 -63.11 17.74 58.74
N LYS A 34 -64.17 18.07 57.98
CA LYS A 34 -64.10 18.12 56.51
C LYS A 34 -63.15 19.21 55.99
N LEU A 35 -63.19 20.39 56.60
CA LEU A 35 -62.28 21.48 56.25
C LEU A 35 -60.83 21.07 56.49
N LYS A 36 -60.53 20.51 57.67
CA LYS A 36 -59.20 20.02 58.00
C LYS A 36 -58.73 18.93 57.02
N ASN A 37 -59.57 17.94 56.72
CA ASN A 37 -59.22 16.88 55.77
C ASN A 37 -58.93 17.44 54.37
N LYS A 38 -59.68 18.47 53.94
CA LYS A 38 -59.44 19.15 52.67
C LYS A 38 -58.17 19.97 52.67
N ASP A 39 -57.86 20.65 53.77
CA ASP A 39 -56.59 21.38 53.92
C ASP A 39 -55.39 20.44 53.89
N ASP A 40 -55.48 19.28 54.55
CA ASP A 40 -54.45 18.23 54.51
C ASP A 40 -54.27 17.68 53.08
N GLU A 41 -55.38 17.38 52.37
CA GLU A 41 -55.35 16.96 50.97
C GLU A 41 -54.70 18.02 50.07
N VAL A 42 -55.06 19.29 50.25
CA VAL A 42 -54.46 20.42 49.52
C VAL A 42 -52.96 20.54 49.80
N ALA A 43 -52.52 20.32 51.04
CA ALA A 43 -51.11 20.35 51.39
C ALA A 43 -50.32 19.23 50.70
N VAL A 44 -50.86 18.01 50.68
CA VAL A 44 -50.26 16.86 49.99
C VAL A 44 -50.18 17.12 48.48
N LEU A 45 -51.28 17.57 47.86
CA LEU A 45 -51.33 17.86 46.43
C LEU A 45 -50.34 18.97 46.04
N LYS A 46 -50.18 20.01 46.88
CA LYS A 46 -49.18 21.06 46.65
C LYS A 46 -47.75 20.50 46.69
N SER A 47 -47.44 19.61 47.64
CA SER A 47 -46.13 18.97 47.71
C SER A 47 -45.86 18.12 46.48
N GLN A 48 -46.81 17.26 46.09
CA GLN A 48 -46.70 16.41 44.90
C GLN A 48 -46.53 17.25 43.62
N ASN A 49 -47.27 18.36 43.50
CA ASN A 49 -47.14 19.25 42.35
C ASN A 49 -45.74 19.87 42.27
N LYS A 50 -45.17 20.27 43.42
CA LYS A 50 -43.81 20.79 43.50
C LYS A 50 -42.78 19.74 43.10
N ASP A 51 -42.91 18.52 43.61
CA ASP A 51 -41.99 17.41 43.28
C ASP A 51 -42.06 17.03 41.79
N LEU A 52 -43.27 17.03 41.22
CA LEU A 52 -43.46 16.77 39.78
C LEU A 52 -42.84 17.87 38.92
N LYS A 53 -42.96 19.14 39.31
CA LYS A 53 -42.30 20.25 38.61
C LYS A 53 -40.78 20.11 38.62
N TYR A 54 -40.21 19.79 39.78
CA TYR A 54 -38.77 19.55 39.89
C TYR A 54 -38.31 18.40 38.98
N LYS A 55 -39.02 17.27 38.99
CA LYS A 55 -38.71 16.13 38.11
C LYS A 55 -38.85 16.48 36.64
N TYR A 56 -39.86 17.28 36.28
CA TYR A 56 -40.06 17.73 34.91
C TYR A 56 -38.91 18.61 34.44
N GLU A 57 -38.50 19.59 35.24
CA GLU A 57 -37.36 20.47 34.94
C GLU A 57 -36.05 19.68 34.82
N GLU A 58 -35.83 18.69 35.70
CA GLU A 58 -34.65 17.82 35.63
C GLU A 58 -34.64 16.98 34.34
N LEU A 59 -35.78 16.40 33.96
CA LEU A 59 -35.90 15.60 32.74
C LEU A 59 -35.76 16.47 31.49
N LEU A 60 -36.31 17.69 31.50
CA LEU A 60 -36.15 18.65 30.41
C LEU A 60 -34.66 18.98 30.21
N ARG A 61 -33.94 19.31 31.29
CA ARG A 61 -32.50 19.59 31.24
C ARG A 61 -31.71 18.40 30.67
N LYS A 62 -31.99 17.17 31.12
CA LYS A 62 -31.35 15.97 30.58
C LYS A 62 -31.66 15.74 29.11
N SER A 63 -32.90 16.03 28.69
CA SER A 63 -33.30 15.92 27.28
C SER A 63 -32.51 16.89 26.42
N ASP A 64 -32.34 18.14 26.88
CA ASP A 64 -31.58 19.16 26.16
C ASP A 64 -30.09 18.78 26.07
N GLU A 65 -29.48 18.33 27.18
CA GLU A 65 -28.09 17.84 27.20
C GLU A 65 -27.87 16.67 26.21
N VAL A 66 -28.83 15.74 26.14
CA VAL A 66 -28.79 14.62 25.19
C VAL A 66 -28.94 15.11 23.75
N SER A 67 -29.84 16.07 23.51
CA SER A 67 -30.04 16.66 22.18
C SER A 67 -28.79 17.35 21.67
N GLU A 68 -28.18 18.21 22.50
CA GLU A 68 -26.92 18.89 22.17
C GLU A 68 -25.78 17.90 21.91
N SER A 69 -25.69 16.84 22.72
CA SER A 69 -24.66 15.82 22.55
C SER A 69 -24.83 15.08 21.22
N ARG A 70 -26.07 14.75 20.84
CA ARG A 70 -26.35 14.13 19.54
C ARG A 70 -25.96 15.02 18.37
N GLU A 71 -26.26 16.32 18.45
CA GLU A 71 -25.89 17.29 17.43
C GLU A 71 -24.36 17.39 17.27
N LYS A 72 -23.62 17.49 18.39
CA LYS A 72 -22.16 17.49 18.38
C LYS A 72 -21.58 16.21 17.76
N ILE A 73 -22.11 15.05 18.13
CA ILE A 73 -21.68 13.76 17.57
C ILE A 73 -21.96 13.71 16.07
N ALA A 74 -23.15 14.14 15.62
CA ALA A 74 -23.49 14.16 14.20
C ALA A 74 -22.52 15.05 13.41
N ASN A 75 -22.21 16.25 13.91
CA ASN A 75 -21.25 17.14 13.27
C ASN A 75 -19.85 16.53 13.17
N VAL A 76 -19.37 15.87 14.24
CA VAL A 76 -18.07 15.17 14.22
C VAL A 76 -18.07 14.01 13.23
N LEU A 77 -19.16 13.24 13.15
CA LEU A 77 -19.27 12.13 12.19
C LEU A 77 -19.24 12.62 10.74
N ILE A 78 -19.94 13.71 10.43
CA ILE A 78 -19.92 14.34 9.11
C ILE A 78 -18.50 14.79 8.76
N GLN A 79 -17.83 15.52 9.66
CA GLN A 79 -16.46 15.98 9.44
C GLN A 79 -15.47 14.81 9.29
N ALA A 80 -15.63 13.75 10.08
CA ALA A 80 -14.80 12.56 9.96
C ALA A 80 -14.99 11.87 8.61
N GLN A 81 -16.23 11.78 8.12
CA GLN A 81 -16.53 11.23 6.80
C GLN A 81 -15.92 12.08 5.68
N GLU A 82 -16.13 13.39 5.69
CA GLU A 82 -15.58 14.31 4.69
C GLU A 82 -14.05 14.25 4.63
N ASN A 83 -13.39 14.21 5.80
CA ASN A 83 -11.94 14.07 5.88
C ASN A 83 -11.46 12.71 5.38
N ALA A 84 -12.18 11.63 5.68
CA ALA A 84 -11.83 10.29 5.20
C ALA A 84 -11.97 10.19 3.68
N GLU A 85 -13.04 10.74 3.11
CA GLU A 85 -13.24 10.82 1.66
C GLU A 85 -12.12 11.62 0.99
N LYS A 86 -11.72 12.74 1.58
CA LYS A 86 -10.60 13.55 1.10
C LYS A 86 -9.28 12.76 1.11
N ILE A 87 -8.96 12.07 2.22
CA ILE A 87 -7.75 11.25 2.33
C ILE A 87 -7.74 10.14 1.27
N LEU A 88 -8.89 9.50 1.02
CA LEU A 88 -8.99 8.46 0.00
C LEU A 88 -8.78 9.01 -1.41
N GLU A 89 -9.29 10.21 -1.69
CA GLU A 89 -9.11 10.85 -2.99
C GLU A 89 -7.67 11.32 -3.19
N ASP A 90 -7.08 11.96 -2.19
CA ASP A 90 -5.67 12.39 -2.20
C ASP A 90 -4.74 11.17 -2.43
N ALA A 91 -4.97 10.07 -1.70
CA ALA A 91 -4.19 8.84 -1.87
C ALA A 91 -4.35 8.21 -3.27
N ARG A 92 -5.55 8.30 -3.88
CA ARG A 92 -5.75 7.84 -5.25
C ARG A 92 -5.00 8.70 -6.25
N LEU A 93 -5.03 10.01 -6.09
CA LEU A 93 -4.32 10.95 -6.95
C LEU A 93 -2.81 10.73 -6.86
N GLU A 94 -2.26 10.64 -5.65
CA GLU A 94 -0.85 10.34 -5.42
C GLU A 94 -0.44 9.00 -6.04
N ALA A 95 -1.23 7.94 -5.83
CA ALA A 95 -0.94 6.63 -6.42
C ALA A 95 -0.97 6.65 -7.95
N MET A 96 -1.90 7.39 -8.56
CA MET A 96 -1.95 7.56 -10.01
C MET A 96 -0.75 8.35 -10.54
N GLU A 97 -0.33 9.41 -9.83
CA GLU A 97 0.82 10.21 -10.22
C GLU A 97 2.13 9.41 -10.12
N GLU A 98 2.34 8.68 -9.02
CA GLU A 98 3.50 7.82 -8.83
C GLU A 98 3.54 6.70 -9.87
N LYS A 99 2.39 6.08 -10.18
CA LYS A 99 2.30 5.10 -11.26
C LYS A 99 2.73 5.70 -12.59
N ARG A 100 2.25 6.90 -12.94
CA ARG A 100 2.64 7.59 -14.18
C ARG A 100 4.14 7.86 -14.24
N LYS A 101 4.74 8.35 -13.14
CA LYS A 101 6.19 8.60 -13.04
C LYS A 101 6.99 7.31 -13.23
N LEU A 102 6.54 6.19 -12.64
CA LEU A 102 7.17 4.88 -12.83
C LEU A 102 7.09 4.44 -14.30
N GLU A 103 5.92 4.56 -14.94
CA GLU A 103 5.74 4.20 -16.35
C GLU A 103 6.65 5.03 -17.27
N GLU A 104 6.77 6.33 -17.04
CA GLU A 104 7.69 7.21 -17.78
C GLU A 104 9.16 6.81 -17.60
N THR A 105 9.56 6.48 -16.37
CA THR A 105 10.92 6.04 -16.09
C THR A 105 11.23 4.70 -16.75
N ILE A 106 10.30 3.75 -16.68
CA ILE A 106 10.41 2.45 -17.34
C ILE A 106 10.58 2.62 -18.84
N GLU A 107 9.83 3.51 -19.47
CA GLU A 107 9.93 3.71 -20.91
C GLU A 107 11.27 4.34 -21.32
N SER A 108 11.71 5.38 -20.60
CA SER A 108 13.04 5.98 -20.81
C SER A 108 14.16 4.94 -20.65
N ASP A 109 14.05 4.06 -19.66
CA ASP A 109 15.09 3.05 -19.42
C ASP A 109 15.07 1.94 -20.48
N LYS A 110 13.90 1.59 -21.02
CA LYS A 110 13.83 0.71 -22.20
C LYS A 110 14.52 1.33 -23.42
N GLU A 111 14.29 2.62 -23.68
CA GLU A 111 14.95 3.33 -24.79
C GLU A 111 16.47 3.28 -24.63
N LYS A 112 17.00 3.61 -23.45
CA LYS A 112 18.45 3.50 -23.15
C LYS A 112 18.99 2.10 -23.38
N ILE A 113 18.25 1.06 -23.00
CA ILE A 113 18.68 -0.34 -23.24
C ILE A 113 18.79 -0.63 -24.74
N VAL A 114 17.86 -0.13 -25.55
CA VAL A 114 17.89 -0.31 -27.01
C VAL A 114 19.08 0.43 -27.61
N ASP A 115 19.36 1.65 -27.17
CA ASP A 115 20.51 2.45 -27.62
C ASP A 115 21.83 1.75 -27.30
N ILE A 116 22.05 1.39 -26.02
CA ILE A 116 23.26 0.68 -25.57
C ILE A 116 23.45 -0.63 -26.35
N ARG A 117 22.36 -1.39 -26.59
CA ARG A 117 22.44 -2.63 -27.38
C ARG A 117 22.89 -2.36 -28.81
N THR A 118 22.45 -1.26 -29.40
CA THR A 118 22.82 -0.86 -30.75
C THR A 118 24.29 -0.42 -30.81
N GLU A 119 24.74 0.37 -29.84
CA GLU A 119 26.14 0.76 -29.68
C GLU A 119 27.05 -0.46 -29.51
N ILE A 120 26.68 -1.43 -28.67
CA ILE A 120 27.44 -2.67 -28.49
C ILE A 120 27.57 -3.45 -29.81
N LYS A 121 26.50 -3.53 -30.60
CA LYS A 121 26.55 -4.19 -31.92
C LYS A 121 27.48 -3.46 -32.88
N GLN A 122 27.43 -2.13 -32.90
CA GLN A 122 28.33 -1.31 -33.73
C GLN A 122 29.78 -1.49 -33.31
N LEU A 123 30.06 -1.41 -32.00
CA LEU A 123 31.40 -1.61 -31.46
C LEU A 123 31.94 -3.00 -31.79
N LYS A 124 31.12 -4.05 -31.64
CA LYS A 124 31.48 -5.42 -32.04
C LYS A 124 31.85 -5.49 -33.53
N SER A 125 31.05 -4.86 -34.40
CA SER A 125 31.34 -4.80 -35.83
C SER A 125 32.66 -4.09 -36.10
N GLN A 126 32.92 -2.96 -35.44
CA GLN A 126 34.17 -2.21 -35.59
C GLN A 126 35.38 -3.04 -35.15
N VAL A 127 35.28 -3.75 -34.02
CA VAL A 127 36.34 -4.63 -33.53
C VAL A 127 36.64 -5.74 -34.54
N VAL A 128 35.60 -6.40 -35.10
CA VAL A 128 35.79 -7.43 -36.13
C VAL A 128 36.49 -6.85 -37.37
N THR A 129 36.07 -5.68 -37.84
CA THR A 129 36.73 -5.01 -38.98
C THR A 129 38.19 -4.67 -38.71
N VAL A 130 38.52 -4.23 -37.49
CA VAL A 130 39.91 -3.95 -37.11
C VAL A 130 40.74 -5.23 -37.03
N LEU A 131 40.21 -6.31 -36.46
CA LEU A 131 40.89 -7.60 -36.41
C LEU A 131 41.14 -8.16 -37.82
N GLN A 132 40.16 -8.09 -38.72
CA GLN A 132 40.33 -8.49 -40.12
C GLN A 132 41.43 -7.71 -40.82
N LYS A 133 41.51 -6.38 -40.62
CA LYS A 133 42.60 -5.57 -41.17
C LYS A 133 43.97 -5.97 -40.64
N PHE A 134 44.08 -6.25 -39.34
CA PHE A 134 45.34 -6.73 -38.77
C PHE A 134 45.72 -8.12 -39.30
N GLU A 135 44.75 -9.00 -39.49
CA GLU A 135 44.96 -10.33 -40.08
C GLU A 135 45.43 -10.24 -41.54
N GLU A 136 44.79 -9.39 -42.35
CA GLU A 136 45.24 -9.08 -43.72
C GLU A 136 46.67 -8.53 -43.74
N GLN A 137 46.98 -7.53 -42.89
CA GLN A 137 48.32 -6.95 -42.80
C GLN A 137 49.38 -7.95 -42.35
N LEU A 138 49.06 -8.86 -41.43
CA LEU A 138 49.97 -9.92 -41.00
C LEU A 138 50.17 -10.97 -42.10
N SER A 139 49.13 -11.29 -42.87
CA SER A 139 49.23 -12.18 -44.02
C SER A 139 50.12 -11.58 -45.11
N GLU A 140 49.94 -10.30 -45.44
CA GLU A 140 50.79 -9.58 -46.40
C GLU A 140 52.25 -9.57 -45.95
N LEU A 141 52.53 -9.27 -44.68
CA LEU A 141 53.88 -9.30 -44.11
C LEU A 141 54.50 -10.70 -44.16
N ALA A 142 53.73 -11.75 -43.87
CA ALA A 142 54.19 -13.12 -43.94
C ALA A 142 54.49 -13.53 -45.39
N GLU A 143 53.65 -13.15 -46.35
CA GLU A 143 53.89 -13.37 -47.78
C GLU A 143 55.13 -12.61 -48.26
N GLU A 144 55.35 -11.37 -47.80
CA GLU A 144 56.55 -10.58 -48.09
C GLU A 144 57.82 -11.21 -47.49
N GLU A 145 57.77 -11.69 -46.24
CA GLU A 145 58.89 -12.42 -45.61
C GLU A 145 59.20 -13.72 -46.36
N GLN A 146 58.16 -14.44 -46.79
CA GLN A 146 58.31 -15.70 -47.51
C GLN A 146 58.89 -15.48 -48.91
N ALA A 147 58.43 -14.44 -49.61
CA ALA A 147 58.99 -14.02 -50.90
C ALA A 147 60.45 -13.57 -50.77
N GLN A 148 60.81 -12.81 -49.73
CA GLN A 148 62.20 -12.41 -49.46
C GLN A 148 63.09 -13.62 -49.12
N MET A 149 62.55 -14.63 -48.41
CA MET A 149 63.27 -15.87 -48.12
C MET A 149 63.50 -16.70 -49.40
N GLU A 150 62.52 -16.76 -50.29
CA GLU A 150 62.63 -17.44 -51.59
C GLU A 150 63.61 -16.70 -52.52
N GLU A 151 63.65 -15.37 -52.50
CA GLU A 151 64.58 -14.55 -53.29
C GLU A 151 66.02 -14.72 -52.80
N MET A 152 66.26 -14.69 -51.48
CA MET A 152 67.59 -14.98 -50.90
C MET A 152 68.03 -16.45 -51.09
N ALA A 153 67.10 -17.41 -51.07
CA ALA A 153 67.41 -18.80 -51.35
C ALA A 153 67.72 -19.03 -52.84
N GLY A 154 67.08 -18.26 -53.74
CA GLY A 154 67.38 -18.23 -55.16
C GLY A 154 68.77 -17.66 -55.46
N GLU A 155 69.14 -16.54 -54.83
CA GLU A 155 70.48 -15.95 -54.95
C GLU A 155 71.57 -16.88 -54.38
N GLN A 156 71.31 -17.55 -53.25
CA GLN A 156 72.25 -18.54 -52.68
C GLN A 156 72.40 -19.79 -53.56
N ALA A 157 71.33 -20.25 -54.23
CA ALA A 157 71.40 -21.36 -55.16
C ALA A 157 72.12 -21.00 -56.47
N GLU A 158 72.05 -19.76 -56.94
CA GLU A 158 72.85 -19.27 -58.07
C GLU A 158 74.35 -19.15 -57.71
N ASP A 159 74.68 -18.71 -56.49
CA ASP A 159 76.06 -18.66 -55.99
C ASP A 159 76.65 -20.07 -55.69
N GLU A 160 75.85 -21.02 -55.19
CA GLU A 160 76.28 -22.42 -55.01
C GLU A 160 76.39 -23.19 -56.33
N ALA A 161 75.52 -22.93 -57.30
CA ALA A 161 75.61 -23.52 -58.64
C ALA A 161 76.82 -22.98 -59.44
N ALA A 162 77.22 -21.72 -59.21
CA ALA A 162 78.46 -21.16 -59.76
C ALA A 162 79.72 -21.76 -59.11
N ALA A 163 79.68 -22.08 -57.81
CA ALA A 163 80.79 -22.71 -57.09
C ALA A 163 80.93 -24.22 -57.36
N ALA A 164 79.83 -24.93 -57.63
CA ALA A 164 79.84 -26.37 -57.93
C ALA A 164 80.24 -26.72 -59.38
N ALA A 165 80.32 -25.74 -60.29
CA ALA A 165 80.64 -25.98 -61.70
C ALA A 165 82.15 -26.11 -62.01
N GLU A 166 83.05 -26.02 -61.03
CA GLU A 166 84.51 -26.07 -61.27
C GLU A 166 85.25 -27.35 -60.85
N GLN A 167 84.62 -28.37 -60.24
CA GLN A 167 85.29 -29.66 -60.02
C GLN A 167 84.35 -30.87 -60.12
N ASP A 168 84.73 -31.83 -60.96
CA ASP A 168 84.15 -33.17 -61.11
C ASP A 168 85.28 -34.13 -61.56
N PRO A 169 85.23 -35.47 -61.38
CA PRO A 169 84.64 -36.31 -60.32
C PRO A 169 85.66 -37.33 -59.74
N GLU A 170 85.37 -38.00 -58.62
CA GLU A 170 85.74 -39.43 -58.47
C GLU A 170 84.83 -40.20 -57.51
N ALA A 171 84.66 -41.48 -57.82
CA ALA A 171 83.68 -42.45 -57.35
C ALA A 171 83.83 -42.89 -55.87
N ASP A 172 82.75 -43.37 -55.22
CA ASP A 172 82.44 -44.81 -55.12
C ASP A 172 81.14 -45.08 -54.32
N ALA A 173 80.57 -46.28 -54.50
CA ALA A 173 79.38 -46.82 -53.81
C ALA A 173 79.55 -46.86 -52.26
N VAL A 174 78.54 -47.00 -51.38
CA VAL A 174 77.63 -48.15 -51.15
C VAL A 174 76.56 -47.81 -50.07
N ASP A 175 75.40 -48.47 -50.20
CA ASP A 175 74.52 -49.11 -49.19
C ASP A 175 73.67 -48.41 -48.10
N SER A 176 72.47 -49.00 -47.95
CA SER A 176 71.53 -49.10 -46.83
C SER A 176 70.67 -47.87 -46.48
N ALA A 177 69.36 -47.91 -46.78
CA ALA A 177 68.23 -48.47 -45.98
C ALA A 177 67.56 -47.36 -45.14
N ALA A 178 66.35 -46.92 -45.52
CA ALA A 178 65.06 -47.21 -44.86
C ALA A 178 65.04 -46.74 -43.38
N GLU A 179 64.08 -45.97 -42.87
CA GLU A 179 62.63 -46.06 -43.07
C GLU A 179 61.95 -44.85 -42.38
N GLN A 180 60.68 -44.66 -42.71
CA GLN A 180 59.73 -43.66 -42.23
C GLN A 180 59.54 -43.69 -40.70
N ASP A 181 59.04 -42.61 -40.08
CA ASP A 181 57.61 -42.48 -39.75
C ASP A 181 57.30 -41.20 -38.95
N GLN A 182 56.13 -40.62 -39.24
CA GLN A 182 55.38 -39.69 -38.38
C GLN A 182 54.73 -40.52 -37.21
N PRO A 183 53.80 -40.08 -36.33
CA PRO A 183 52.99 -38.86 -36.34
C PRO A 183 52.56 -38.25 -34.98
N SER A 184 51.89 -37.09 -35.11
CA SER A 184 50.69 -36.59 -34.40
C SER A 184 50.51 -36.77 -32.88
N ALA A 185 50.16 -35.67 -32.20
CA ALA A 185 49.20 -35.70 -31.10
C ALA A 185 48.41 -34.36 -30.99
N PRO A 186 47.11 -34.39 -30.60
CA PRO A 186 46.18 -33.26 -30.60
C PRO A 186 45.81 -32.76 -29.18
N ALA A 187 44.86 -31.80 -29.12
CA ALA A 187 44.05 -31.29 -27.99
C ALA A 187 44.27 -29.77 -27.76
N GLU A 188 43.29 -28.93 -27.46
CA GLU A 188 42.14 -29.11 -26.57
C GLU A 188 40.94 -28.24 -27.00
N GLU A 189 39.75 -28.81 -26.87
CA GLU A 189 38.44 -28.19 -27.01
C GLU A 189 38.00 -27.68 -25.62
N TYR A 190 37.80 -26.36 -25.48
CA TYR A 190 37.22 -25.72 -24.32
C TYR A 190 35.74 -25.42 -24.58
N ASP A 191 34.83 -25.89 -23.72
CA ASP A 191 33.60 -25.14 -23.44
C ASP A 191 33.12 -25.35 -21.99
N PHE A 192 32.94 -24.23 -21.29
CA PHE A 192 32.56 -24.11 -19.89
C PHE A 192 31.06 -23.83 -19.83
N GLY A 193 30.27 -24.85 -19.50
CA GLY A 193 28.84 -24.71 -19.22
C GLY A 193 28.58 -23.89 -17.96
N PHE A 194 28.10 -22.65 -18.11
CA PHE A 194 27.51 -21.86 -17.02
C PHE A 194 25.99 -22.06 -16.97
N THR A 195 25.52 -22.64 -15.87
CA THR A 195 24.11 -22.67 -15.48
C THR A 195 23.65 -21.30 -14.99
N ARG A 196 22.48 -20.88 -15.49
CA ARG A 196 21.76 -19.65 -15.11
C ARG A 196 21.10 -19.79 -13.74
N TYR A 197 21.13 -18.71 -12.96
CA TYR A 197 20.10 -18.38 -11.95
C TYR A 197 18.89 -17.73 -12.63
#